data_AF-A0A519Z042-F1
#
_entry.id   AF-A0A519Z042-F1
#
_cell.length_a   1.000
_cell.length_b   1.000
_cell.length_c   1.000
_cell.angle_alpha   90.00
_cell.angle_beta   90.00
_cell.angle_gamma   90.00
#
_symmetry.space_group_name_H-M   'P 1'
#
loop_
_entity.id
_entity.type
_entity.pdbx_description
1 polymer ?
#
loop_
_entity_poly.entity_id
_entity_poly.type
_entity_poly.pdbx_seq_one_letter_code
_entity_poly.pdbx_strand_id
1 'polypeptide(L)'
;MFLTFRSLLLATILGTASAAAAAQEPQPTESKEAAYTRTITERAAKIVATLGFTDAAKSTQVRDIIAGQYRELNVVHEARKAQLAALKAQPKDDKTEIATKKIEDQATAALDKLHGKYLKQLSRKLTPAQVDQVKDGMTYRVLPITMTAYEDMLPTLTAEQKAQMLTWLTEAREHAMDASTSEQKHAWFGKYKGRINNYLSAAGIDMN
;
A
#
# COMPACT_ATOMS: atom_id res chain seq x y z
N MET A 1 -21.05 50.24 51.96
CA MET A 1 -20.03 51.05 52.66
C MET A 1 -19.33 51.90 51.60
N PHE A 2 -19.61 53.22 51.67
CA PHE A 2 -18.95 54.40 51.07
C PHE A 2 -17.96 54.19 49.90
N LEU A 3 -18.29 54.64 48.67
CA LEU A 3 -18.01 55.98 48.11
C LEU A 3 -16.59 56.51 48.35
N THR A 4 -15.82 56.69 47.28
CA THR A 4 -15.19 58.00 46.96
C THR A 4 -15.06 58.22 45.46
N PHE A 5 -15.55 59.38 45.06
CA PHE A 5 -15.56 60.02 43.75
C PHE A 5 -14.26 60.81 43.51
N ARG A 6 -13.89 61.02 42.24
CA ARG A 6 -13.17 62.17 41.60
C ARG A 6 -12.19 61.63 40.55
N SER A 7 -11.97 62.22 39.38
CA SER A 7 -12.61 63.25 38.57
C SER A 7 -11.92 63.15 37.19
N LEU A 8 -12.62 63.61 36.15
CA LEU A 8 -12.17 63.71 34.76
C LEU A 8 -10.69 64.15 34.58
N LEU A 9 -10.01 63.55 33.61
CA LEU A 9 -9.29 64.33 32.59
C LEU A 9 -9.27 63.60 31.25
N LEU A 10 -9.84 64.30 30.28
CA LEU A 10 -9.92 63.99 28.86
C LEU A 10 -8.52 64.11 28.25
N ALA A 11 -8.04 63.06 27.58
CA ALA A 11 -6.89 63.15 26.68
C ALA A 11 -7.12 62.20 25.50
N THR A 12 -7.75 62.74 24.46
CA THR A 12 -7.76 62.17 23.12
C THR A 12 -6.34 62.12 22.58
N ILE A 13 -5.73 60.93 22.57
CA ILE A 13 -4.54 60.66 21.76
C ILE A 13 -5.01 59.81 20.58
N LEU A 14 -5.15 60.49 19.44
CA LEU A 14 -5.34 59.89 18.13
C LEU A 14 -4.02 59.22 17.72
N GLY A 15 -3.81 57.99 18.17
CA GLY A 15 -2.69 57.16 17.77
C GLY A 15 -3.08 56.33 16.54
N THR A 16 -2.60 56.72 15.36
CA THR A 16 -2.64 55.89 14.16
C THR A 16 -1.78 54.63 14.39
N ALA A 17 -2.42 53.54 14.80
CA ALA A 17 -1.79 52.23 14.81
C ALA A 17 -1.67 51.75 13.36
N SER A 18 -0.50 51.94 12.76
CA SER A 18 -0.12 51.26 11.53
C SER A 18 -0.07 49.76 11.82
N ALA A 19 -1.09 49.03 11.40
CA ALA A 19 -1.06 47.59 11.34
C ALA A 19 0.01 47.19 10.31
N ALA A 20 1.19 46.81 10.79
CA ALA A 20 2.14 46.07 9.98
C ALA A 20 1.52 44.69 9.71
N ALA A 21 0.83 44.57 8.57
CA ALA A 21 0.45 43.28 8.01
C ALA A 21 1.74 42.55 7.65
N ALA A 22 2.19 41.67 8.55
CA ALA A 22 3.17 40.66 8.18
C ALA A 22 2.55 39.83 7.06
N ALA A 23 3.02 40.04 5.83
CA ALA A 23 2.66 39.22 4.70
C ALA A 23 3.07 37.78 5.03
N GLN A 24 2.06 36.94 5.31
CA GLN A 24 2.27 35.52 5.49
C GLN A 24 2.66 34.97 4.12
N GLU A 25 3.96 34.69 3.92
CA GLU A 25 4.42 34.06 2.69
C GLU A 25 3.59 32.79 2.46
N PRO A 26 2.97 32.61 1.28
CA PRO A 26 2.23 31.40 0.99
C PRO A 26 3.19 30.21 1.10
N GLN A 27 2.87 29.24 1.96
CA GLN A 27 3.64 28.00 2.04
C GLN A 27 3.76 27.41 0.63
N PRO A 28 4.97 27.00 0.20
CA PRO A 28 5.14 26.43 -1.13
C PRO A 28 4.27 25.17 -1.27
N THR A 29 3.44 25.15 -2.31
CA THR A 29 2.59 24.01 -2.63
C THR A 29 3.46 22.78 -2.89
N GLU A 30 3.24 21.71 -2.12
CA GLU A 30 3.98 20.45 -2.25
C GLU A 30 3.87 19.89 -3.69
N SER A 31 4.99 19.46 -4.28
CA SER A 31 4.97 18.85 -5.61
C SER A 31 4.32 17.46 -5.58
N LYS A 32 3.78 17.00 -6.71
CA LYS A 32 3.18 15.64 -6.81
C LYS A 32 4.16 14.54 -6.42
N GLU A 33 5.44 14.67 -6.80
CA GLU A 33 6.49 13.71 -6.44
C GLU A 33 6.81 13.75 -4.94
N ALA A 34 6.84 14.93 -4.31
CA ALA A 34 7.03 15.05 -2.87
C ALA A 34 5.87 14.39 -2.10
N ALA A 35 4.63 14.67 -2.50
CA ALA A 35 3.43 14.08 -1.90
C ALA A 35 3.40 12.55 -2.06
N TYR A 36 3.78 12.04 -3.24
CA TYR A 36 3.88 10.60 -3.49
C TYR A 36 4.97 9.95 -2.62
N THR A 37 6.15 10.58 -2.54
CA THR A 37 7.26 10.13 -1.68
C THR A 37 6.82 10.03 -0.22
N ARG A 38 6.17 11.08 0.29
CA ARG A 38 5.62 11.09 1.65
C ARG A 38 4.65 9.93 1.88
N THR A 39 3.71 9.73 0.95
CA THR A 39 2.69 8.67 1.04
C THR A 39 3.30 7.27 1.13
N ILE A 40 4.26 6.93 0.26
CA ILE A 40 4.87 5.59 0.25
C ILE A 40 5.80 5.40 1.46
N THR A 41 6.47 6.46 1.93
CA THR A 41 7.31 6.42 3.13
C THR A 41 6.48 6.24 4.39
N GLU A 42 5.36 6.95 4.53
CA GLU A 42 4.43 6.79 5.67
C GLU A 42 3.82 5.38 5.68
N ARG A 43 3.42 4.85 4.52
CA ARG A 43 2.93 3.47 4.41
C ARG A 43 3.99 2.46 4.81
N ALA A 44 5.21 2.60 4.29
CA ALA A 44 6.33 1.73 4.65
C ALA A 44 6.64 1.81 6.15
N ALA A 45 6.62 3.00 6.75
CA ALA A 45 6.87 3.19 8.17
C ALA A 45 5.84 2.46 9.03
N LYS A 46 4.56 2.49 8.65
CA LYS A 46 3.48 1.75 9.33
C LYS A 46 3.71 0.23 9.29
N ILE A 47 4.19 -0.30 8.17
CA ILE A 47 4.55 -1.72 8.05
C ILE A 47 5.73 -2.05 8.96
N VAL A 48 6.79 -1.24 8.92
CA VAL A 48 7.98 -1.49 9.76
C VAL A 48 7.68 -1.39 11.25
N ALA A 49 6.76 -0.51 11.65
CA ALA A 49 6.35 -0.38 13.05
C ALA A 49 5.80 -1.68 13.64
N THR A 50 5.19 -2.56 12.82
CA THR A 50 4.68 -3.85 13.29
C THR A 50 5.78 -4.90 13.51
N LEU A 51 6.99 -4.66 13.01
CA LEU A 51 8.12 -5.60 13.12
C LEU A 51 8.86 -5.49 14.47
N GLY A 52 8.57 -4.44 15.26
CA GLY A 52 9.09 -4.29 16.63
C GLY A 52 10.60 -4.08 16.73
N PHE A 53 11.23 -3.43 15.74
CA PHE A 53 12.67 -3.15 15.81
C PHE A 53 12.99 -2.17 16.94
N THR A 54 14.02 -2.50 17.72
CA THR A 54 14.68 -1.59 18.66
C THR A 54 15.78 -0.76 18.00
N ASP A 55 16.35 -1.26 16.91
CA ASP A 55 17.37 -0.58 16.10
C ASP A 55 16.73 0.37 15.08
N ALA A 56 16.88 1.67 15.31
CA ALA A 56 16.35 2.73 14.45
C ALA A 56 16.99 2.76 13.05
N ALA A 57 18.28 2.40 12.93
CA ALA A 57 18.96 2.34 11.64
C ALA A 57 18.42 1.17 10.81
N LYS A 58 18.22 0.00 11.43
CA LYS A 58 17.58 -1.14 10.77
C LYS A 58 16.15 -0.82 10.34
N SER A 59 15.37 -0.19 11.21
CA SER A 59 14.00 0.27 10.90
C SER A 59 13.97 1.18 9.68
N THR A 60 14.87 2.17 9.64
CA THR A 60 15.02 3.10 8.52
C THR A 60 15.38 2.38 7.22
N GLN A 61 16.37 1.49 7.25
CA GLN A 61 16.79 0.71 6.08
C GLN A 61 15.64 -0.14 5.50
N VAL A 62 14.89 -0.83 6.35
CA VAL A 62 13.77 -1.67 5.91
C VAL A 62 12.64 -0.81 5.35
N ARG A 63 12.33 0.32 5.99
CA ARG A 63 11.33 1.29 5.49
C ARG A 63 11.69 1.76 4.08
N ASP A 64 12.94 2.12 3.87
CA ASP A 64 13.40 2.66 2.59
C ASP A 64 13.40 1.58 1.49
N ILE A 65 13.67 0.32 1.83
CA ILE A 65 13.50 -0.83 0.91
C ILE A 65 12.03 -0.98 0.50
N ILE A 66 11.09 -0.94 1.45
CA ILE A 66 9.64 -1.07 1.18
C ILE A 66 9.12 0.12 0.35
N ALA A 67 9.50 1.35 0.71
CA ALA A 67 9.13 2.56 -0.03
C ALA A 67 9.70 2.53 -1.46
N GLY A 68 10.95 2.09 -1.62
CA GLY A 68 11.59 1.86 -2.91
C GLY A 68 10.80 0.88 -3.78
N GLN A 69 10.35 -0.24 -3.21
CA GLN A 69 9.51 -1.21 -3.93
C GLN A 69 8.21 -0.60 -4.45
N TYR A 70 7.49 0.18 -3.63
CA TYR A 70 6.27 0.86 -4.09
C TYR A 70 6.55 1.79 -5.28
N ARG A 71 7.67 2.51 -5.25
CA ARG A 71 8.06 3.39 -6.35
C ARG A 71 8.41 2.61 -7.60
N GLU A 72 9.22 1.55 -7.48
CA GLU A 72 9.62 0.71 -8.61
C GLU A 72 8.41 0.02 -9.26
N LEU A 73 7.44 -0.47 -8.47
CA LEU A 73 6.16 -0.99 -8.96
C LEU A 73 5.38 0.08 -9.73
N ASN A 74 5.26 1.29 -9.19
CA ASN A 74 4.54 2.38 -9.82
C ASN A 74 5.14 2.77 -11.18
N VAL A 75 6.47 2.77 -11.30
CA VAL A 75 7.15 3.03 -12.58
C VAL A 75 6.73 2.00 -13.64
N VAL A 76 6.76 0.71 -13.31
CA VAL A 76 6.37 -0.36 -14.24
C VAL A 76 4.90 -0.23 -14.63
N HIS A 77 4.02 0.01 -13.66
CA HIS A 77 2.58 0.10 -13.92
C HIS A 77 2.18 1.34 -14.72
N GLU A 78 2.74 2.52 -14.43
CA GLU A 78 2.43 3.73 -15.19
C GLU A 78 3.01 3.66 -16.61
N ALA A 79 4.19 3.05 -16.80
CA ALA A 79 4.72 2.78 -18.14
C ALA A 79 3.79 1.85 -18.95
N ARG A 80 3.38 0.72 -18.36
CA ARG A 80 2.42 -0.22 -18.98
C ARG A 80 1.12 0.49 -19.34
N LYS A 81 0.54 1.24 -18.40
CA LYS A 81 -0.71 1.98 -18.59
C LYS A 81 -0.61 3.00 -19.71
N ALA A 82 0.48 3.76 -19.79
CA ALA A 82 0.72 4.72 -20.86
C ALA A 82 0.81 4.04 -22.24
N GLN A 83 1.55 2.93 -22.33
CA GLN A 83 1.67 2.16 -23.58
C GLN A 83 0.33 1.57 -24.03
N LEU A 84 -0.45 1.00 -23.10
CA LEU A 84 -1.79 0.48 -23.40
C LEU A 84 -2.77 1.59 -23.79
N ALA A 85 -2.68 2.77 -23.17
CA ALA A 85 -3.51 3.92 -23.55
C ALA A 85 -3.20 4.39 -24.99
N ALA A 86 -1.92 4.40 -25.38
CA ALA A 86 -1.53 4.73 -26.76
C ALA A 86 -2.03 3.70 -27.78
N LEU A 87 -2.08 2.41 -27.43
CA LEU A 87 -2.66 1.38 -28.29
C LEU A 87 -4.18 1.46 -28.41
N LYS A 88 -4.89 1.83 -27.34
CA LYS A 88 -6.36 1.97 -27.35
C LYS A 88 -6.87 3.01 -28.36
N ALA A 89 -6.03 3.93 -28.79
CA ALA A 89 -6.34 4.91 -29.83
C ALA A 89 -6.26 4.34 -31.27
N GLN A 90 -5.80 3.09 -31.43
CA GLN A 90 -5.64 2.41 -32.72
C GLN A 90 -6.81 1.45 -33.00
N PRO A 91 -7.09 1.09 -34.27
CA PRO A 91 -8.11 0.10 -34.60
C PRO A 91 -7.81 -1.24 -33.93
N LYS A 92 -8.85 -1.91 -33.41
CA LYS A 92 -8.70 -3.26 -32.86
C LYS A 92 -8.54 -4.26 -34.00
N ASP A 93 -7.31 -4.71 -34.19
CA ASP A 93 -6.90 -5.75 -35.12
C ASP A 93 -5.83 -6.68 -34.49
N ASP A 94 -5.48 -7.75 -35.20
CA ASP A 94 -4.46 -8.72 -34.76
C ASP A 94 -3.13 -8.05 -34.37
N LYS A 95 -2.75 -6.94 -35.03
CA LYS A 95 -1.50 -6.23 -34.70
C LYS A 95 -1.59 -5.56 -33.34
N THR A 96 -2.71 -4.91 -33.03
CA THR A 96 -2.94 -4.30 -31.72
C THR A 96 -3.10 -5.33 -30.60
N GLU A 97 -3.65 -6.51 -30.87
CA GLU A 97 -3.70 -7.61 -29.91
C GLU A 97 -2.31 -8.17 -29.59
N ILE A 98 -1.50 -8.42 -30.63
CA ILE A 98 -0.10 -8.85 -30.46
C ILE A 98 0.71 -7.80 -29.68
N ALA A 99 0.53 -6.52 -30.01
CA ALA A 99 1.20 -5.42 -29.31
C ALA A 99 0.76 -5.32 -27.84
N THR A 100 -0.54 -5.50 -27.56
CA THR A 100 -1.09 -5.52 -26.19
C THR A 100 -0.45 -6.64 -25.38
N LYS A 101 -0.42 -7.86 -25.93
CA LYS A 101 0.21 -9.01 -25.28
C LYS A 101 1.70 -8.75 -25.00
N LYS A 102 2.43 -8.19 -25.96
CA LYS A 102 3.84 -7.84 -25.77
C LYS A 102 4.06 -6.85 -24.62
N ILE A 103 3.21 -5.84 -24.49
CA ILE A 103 3.29 -4.87 -23.38
C ILE A 103 3.04 -5.56 -22.03
N GLU A 104 2.02 -6.42 -21.96
CA GLU A 104 1.70 -7.16 -20.74
C GLU A 104 2.82 -8.16 -20.36
N ASP A 105 3.40 -8.87 -21.34
CA ASP A 105 4.53 -9.78 -21.12
C ASP A 105 5.78 -9.02 -20.64
N GLN A 106 6.07 -7.85 -21.22
CA GLN A 106 7.17 -6.98 -20.79
C GLN A 106 6.97 -6.44 -19.37
N ALA A 107 5.76 -6.00 -19.03
CA ALA A 107 5.43 -5.56 -17.69
C ALA A 107 5.57 -6.72 -16.68
N THR A 108 5.07 -7.90 -17.02
CA THR A 108 5.17 -9.11 -16.19
C THR A 108 6.63 -9.46 -15.92
N ALA A 109 7.47 -9.53 -16.95
CA ALA A 109 8.90 -9.81 -16.78
C ALA A 109 9.63 -8.77 -15.92
N ALA A 110 9.24 -7.49 -16.02
CA ALA A 110 9.78 -6.42 -15.19
C ALA A 110 9.36 -6.57 -13.71
N LEU A 111 8.08 -6.92 -13.47
CA LEU A 111 7.56 -7.19 -12.13
C LEU A 111 8.24 -8.41 -11.50
N ASP A 112 8.41 -9.51 -12.24
CA ASP A 112 9.08 -10.72 -11.73
C ASP A 112 10.52 -10.46 -11.31
N LYS A 113 11.26 -9.69 -12.14
CA LYS A 113 12.62 -9.27 -11.80
C LYS A 113 12.66 -8.40 -10.55
N LEU A 114 11.70 -7.48 -10.43
CA LEU A 114 11.56 -6.60 -9.28
C LEU A 114 11.24 -7.40 -8.01
N HIS A 115 10.29 -8.33 -8.09
CA HIS A 115 9.90 -9.22 -7.02
C HIS A 115 11.11 -9.99 -6.44
N GLY A 116 11.88 -10.66 -7.30
CA GLY A 116 13.07 -11.40 -6.88
C GLY A 116 14.14 -10.51 -6.24
N LYS A 117 14.38 -9.31 -6.80
CA LYS A 117 15.29 -8.31 -6.22
C LYS A 117 14.82 -7.87 -4.83
N TYR A 118 13.54 -7.56 -4.69
CA TYR A 118 12.93 -7.08 -3.46
C TYR A 118 13.03 -8.11 -2.33
N LEU A 119 12.64 -9.36 -2.58
CA LEU A 119 12.75 -10.43 -1.59
C LEU A 119 14.20 -10.65 -1.16
N LYS A 120 15.16 -10.58 -2.11
CA LYS A 120 16.59 -10.68 -1.78
C LYS A 120 17.07 -9.52 -0.91
N GLN A 121 16.55 -8.30 -1.10
CA GLN A 121 16.88 -7.15 -0.26
C GLN A 121 16.30 -7.30 1.15
N LEU A 122 15.04 -7.72 1.27
CA LEU A 122 14.40 -7.97 2.57
C LEU A 122 15.11 -9.08 3.34
N SER A 123 15.37 -10.23 2.72
CA SER A 123 15.99 -11.39 3.37
C SER A 123 17.43 -11.14 3.85
N ARG A 124 18.10 -10.07 3.39
CA ARG A 124 19.39 -9.64 3.94
C ARG A 124 19.27 -8.90 5.28
N LYS A 125 18.08 -8.45 5.64
CA LYS A 125 17.80 -7.61 6.80
C LYS A 125 16.84 -8.29 7.78
N LEU A 126 15.97 -9.17 7.28
CA LEU A 126 14.83 -9.73 7.98
C LEU A 126 14.93 -11.25 8.09
N THR A 127 14.35 -11.80 9.17
CA THR A 127 14.08 -13.23 9.24
C THR A 127 12.93 -13.61 8.28
N PRO A 128 12.77 -14.89 7.91
CA PRO A 128 11.65 -15.31 7.06
C PRO A 128 10.27 -14.85 7.59
N ALA A 129 10.03 -14.99 8.90
CA ALA A 129 8.78 -14.54 9.52
C ALA A 129 8.58 -13.01 9.41
N GLN A 130 9.65 -12.21 9.52
CA GLN A 130 9.57 -10.76 9.32
C GLN A 130 9.34 -10.39 7.85
N VAL A 131 9.88 -11.17 6.90
CA VAL A 131 9.55 -11.02 5.48
C VAL A 131 8.06 -11.26 5.24
N ASP A 132 7.50 -12.32 5.84
CA ASP A 132 6.06 -12.59 5.75
C ASP A 132 5.22 -11.47 6.35
N GLN A 133 5.62 -10.89 7.49
CA GLN A 133 4.95 -9.73 8.08
C GLN A 133 4.99 -8.50 7.15
N VAL A 134 6.09 -8.27 6.44
CA VAL A 134 6.17 -7.21 5.42
C VAL A 134 5.22 -7.50 4.26
N LYS A 135 5.21 -8.73 3.75
CA LYS A 135 4.29 -9.16 2.67
C LYS A 135 2.83 -8.96 3.08
N ASP A 136 2.48 -9.36 4.29
CA ASP A 136 1.14 -9.15 4.86
C ASP A 136 0.81 -7.65 4.97
N GLY A 137 1.74 -6.84 5.49
CA GLY A 137 1.58 -5.39 5.58
C GLY A 137 1.32 -4.73 4.21
N MET A 138 2.03 -5.17 3.17
CA MET A 138 1.84 -4.67 1.80
C MET A 138 0.54 -5.11 1.13
N THR A 139 -0.10 -6.14 1.68
CA THR A 139 -1.31 -6.78 1.15
C THR A 139 -2.49 -6.70 2.12
N TYR A 140 -2.48 -5.69 3.01
CA TYR A 140 -3.56 -5.41 3.96
C TYR A 140 -3.90 -6.57 4.89
N ARG A 141 -2.93 -7.46 5.14
CA ARG A 141 -3.07 -8.64 5.98
C ARG A 141 -4.20 -9.58 5.53
N VAL A 142 -4.55 -9.56 4.24
CA VAL A 142 -5.68 -10.34 3.74
C VAL A 142 -5.46 -11.84 3.94
N LEU A 143 -4.24 -12.35 3.77
CA LEU A 143 -3.91 -13.76 4.04
C LEU A 143 -4.26 -14.18 5.48
N PRO A 144 -3.64 -13.61 6.54
CA PRO A 144 -3.92 -14.06 7.90
C PRO A 144 -5.38 -13.81 8.31
N ILE A 145 -5.98 -12.69 7.89
CA ILE A 145 -7.41 -12.41 8.18
C ILE A 145 -8.32 -13.47 7.54
N THR A 146 -8.02 -13.85 6.29
CA THR A 146 -8.83 -14.84 5.57
C THR A 146 -8.68 -16.23 6.18
N MET A 147 -7.46 -16.63 6.56
CA MET A 147 -7.23 -17.92 7.24
C MET A 147 -8.01 -17.99 8.56
N THR A 148 -7.90 -16.97 9.41
CA THR A 148 -8.67 -16.91 10.68
C THR A 148 -10.17 -16.98 10.42
N ALA A 149 -10.69 -16.22 9.46
CA ALA A 149 -12.11 -16.25 9.14
C ALA A 149 -12.60 -17.64 8.72
N TYR A 150 -11.84 -18.37 7.89
CA TYR A 150 -12.23 -19.74 7.51
C TYR A 150 -12.16 -20.70 8.70
N GLU A 151 -11.15 -20.60 9.55
CA GLU A 151 -11.03 -21.46 10.74
C GLU A 151 -12.16 -21.23 11.75
N ASP A 152 -12.59 -19.98 11.91
CA ASP A 152 -13.72 -19.60 12.77
C ASP A 152 -15.06 -20.09 12.20
N MET A 153 -15.28 -19.95 10.88
CA MET A 153 -16.52 -20.37 10.23
C MET A 153 -16.61 -21.90 10.05
N LEU A 154 -15.48 -22.58 9.86
CA LEU A 154 -15.40 -24.00 9.54
C LEU A 154 -14.48 -24.72 10.54
N PRO A 155 -14.92 -24.91 11.80
CA PRO A 155 -14.08 -25.45 12.86
C PRO A 155 -13.62 -26.90 12.63
N THR A 156 -14.28 -27.63 11.72
CA THR A 156 -13.99 -29.02 11.38
C THR A 156 -12.98 -29.18 10.23
N LEU A 157 -12.38 -28.09 9.73
CA LEU A 157 -11.34 -28.17 8.70
C LEU A 157 -10.17 -29.06 9.15
N THR A 158 -9.79 -29.99 8.29
CA THR A 158 -8.63 -30.87 8.55
C THR A 158 -7.31 -30.10 8.40
N ALA A 159 -6.22 -30.68 8.93
CA ALA A 159 -4.89 -30.09 8.79
C ALA A 159 -4.48 -29.95 7.32
N GLU A 160 -4.81 -30.92 6.48
CA GLU A 160 -4.52 -30.93 5.04
C GLU A 160 -5.27 -29.80 4.32
N GLN A 161 -6.55 -29.60 4.65
CA GLN A 161 -7.34 -28.52 4.06
C GLN A 161 -6.78 -27.15 4.44
N LYS A 162 -6.43 -26.95 5.72
CA LYS A 162 -5.80 -25.70 6.18
C LYS A 162 -4.46 -25.46 5.48
N ALA A 163 -3.62 -26.48 5.33
CA ALA A 163 -2.35 -26.38 4.62
C ALA A 163 -2.53 -26.02 3.13
N GLN A 164 -3.53 -26.61 2.47
CA GLN A 164 -3.84 -26.31 1.06
C GLN A 164 -4.34 -24.88 0.88
N MET A 165 -5.21 -24.41 1.78
CA MET A 165 -5.69 -23.02 1.79
C MET A 165 -4.55 -22.04 2.03
N LEU A 166 -3.69 -22.32 3.01
CA LEU A 166 -2.51 -21.49 3.30
C LEU A 166 -1.58 -21.41 2.08
N THR A 167 -1.36 -22.51 1.38
CA THR A 167 -0.56 -22.55 0.14
C THR A 167 -1.13 -21.59 -0.90
N TRP A 168 -2.45 -21.67 -1.16
CA TRP A 168 -3.11 -20.83 -2.14
C TRP A 168 -3.18 -19.36 -1.75
N LEU A 169 -3.44 -19.04 -0.48
CA LEU A 169 -3.43 -17.65 -0.03
C LEU A 169 -2.01 -17.07 0.00
N THR A 170 -0.99 -17.90 0.23
CA THR A 170 0.41 -17.48 0.10
C THR A 170 0.72 -17.14 -1.35
N GLU A 171 0.33 -17.98 -2.31
CA GLU A 171 0.46 -17.68 -3.75
C GLU A 171 -0.28 -16.39 -4.13
N ALA A 172 -1.51 -16.21 -3.63
CA ALA A 172 -2.28 -14.99 -3.83
C ALA A 172 -1.56 -13.74 -3.28
N ARG A 173 -0.92 -13.87 -2.12
CA ARG A 173 -0.16 -12.78 -1.48
C ARG A 173 1.05 -12.37 -2.30
N GLU A 174 1.76 -13.31 -2.91
CA GLU A 174 2.88 -12.98 -3.80
C GLU A 174 2.39 -12.14 -5.00
N HIS A 175 1.30 -12.56 -5.65
CA HIS A 175 0.71 -11.78 -6.75
C HIS A 175 0.15 -10.42 -6.32
N ALA A 176 -0.52 -10.38 -5.16
CA ALA A 176 -1.11 -9.15 -4.64
C ALA A 176 -0.04 -8.14 -4.21
N MET A 177 1.14 -8.58 -3.76
CA MET A 177 2.21 -7.67 -3.37
C MET A 177 2.65 -6.77 -4.53
N ASP A 178 2.65 -7.32 -5.74
CA ASP A 178 3.09 -6.66 -6.97
C ASP A 178 1.96 -5.99 -7.77
N ALA A 179 0.72 -6.00 -7.26
CA ALA A 179 -0.38 -5.32 -7.93
C ALA A 179 -0.40 -3.81 -7.63
N SER A 180 -0.86 -3.03 -8.62
CA SER A 180 -0.77 -1.56 -8.61
C SER A 180 -1.69 -0.90 -7.59
N THR A 181 -2.95 -1.34 -7.53
CA THR A 181 -4.00 -0.69 -6.72
C THR A 181 -4.55 -1.60 -5.64
N SER A 182 -5.14 -1.01 -4.60
CA SER A 182 -5.79 -1.79 -3.54
C SER A 182 -6.83 -2.77 -4.08
N GLU A 183 -7.64 -2.33 -5.05
CA GLU A 183 -8.65 -3.17 -5.71
C GLU A 183 -8.02 -4.39 -6.39
N GLN A 184 -6.93 -4.20 -7.14
CA GLN A 184 -6.23 -5.31 -7.80
C GLN A 184 -5.60 -6.27 -6.80
N LYS A 185 -5.10 -5.78 -5.66
CA LYS A 185 -4.62 -6.64 -4.56
C LYS A 185 -5.73 -7.54 -4.04
N HIS A 186 -6.91 -6.98 -3.77
CA HIS A 186 -8.07 -7.73 -3.30
C HIS A 186 -8.61 -8.68 -4.38
N ALA A 187 -8.55 -8.31 -5.66
CA ALA A 187 -8.96 -9.17 -6.76
C ALA A 187 -8.13 -10.47 -6.83
N TRP A 188 -6.82 -10.39 -6.59
CA TRP A 188 -5.97 -11.58 -6.47
C TRP A 188 -6.45 -12.50 -5.36
N PHE A 189 -6.63 -12.00 -4.13
CA PHE A 189 -7.18 -12.82 -3.05
C PHE A 189 -8.58 -13.36 -3.36
N GLY A 190 -9.46 -12.56 -3.99
CA GLY A 190 -10.80 -12.99 -4.40
C GLY A 190 -10.77 -14.22 -5.32
N LYS A 191 -9.86 -14.25 -6.30
CA LYS A 191 -9.65 -15.40 -7.19
C LYS A 191 -9.29 -16.67 -6.41
N TYR A 192 -8.34 -16.58 -5.47
CA TYR A 192 -7.92 -17.75 -4.70
C TYR A 192 -8.93 -18.15 -3.62
N LYS A 193 -9.71 -17.22 -3.07
CA LYS A 193 -10.86 -17.53 -2.20
C LYS A 193 -11.94 -18.31 -2.97
N GLY A 194 -12.23 -17.92 -4.21
CA GLY A 194 -13.12 -18.71 -5.08
C GLY A 194 -12.60 -20.14 -5.30
N ARG A 195 -11.28 -20.29 -5.53
CA ARG A 195 -10.63 -21.61 -5.63
C ARG A 195 -10.76 -22.43 -4.34
N ILE A 196 -10.56 -21.81 -3.19
CA ILE A 196 -10.73 -22.44 -1.87
C ILE A 196 -12.18 -22.91 -1.68
N ASN A 197 -13.15 -22.06 -1.97
CA ASN A 197 -14.57 -22.41 -1.83
C ASN A 197 -14.92 -23.64 -2.68
N ASN A 198 -14.49 -23.66 -3.95
CA ASN A 198 -14.71 -24.82 -4.82
C ASN A 198 -14.06 -26.11 -4.28
N TYR A 199 -12.85 -26.00 -3.72
CA TYR A 199 -12.14 -27.12 -3.12
C TYR A 199 -12.85 -27.68 -1.88
N LEU A 200 -13.30 -26.81 -0.98
CA LEU A 200 -13.98 -27.22 0.25
C LEU A 200 -15.37 -27.79 -0.05
N SER A 201 -16.14 -27.17 -0.96
CA SER A 201 -17.43 -27.71 -1.42
C SER A 201 -17.28 -29.09 -2.07
N ALA A 202 -16.23 -29.30 -2.87
CA ALA A 202 -15.95 -30.61 -3.45
C ALA A 202 -15.59 -31.68 -2.39
N ALA A 203 -15.10 -31.26 -1.22
CA ALA A 203 -14.87 -32.13 -0.07
C ALA A 203 -16.13 -32.32 0.81
N GLY A 204 -17.29 -31.82 0.38
CA GLY A 204 -18.56 -31.97 1.10
C GLY A 204 -18.79 -30.97 2.23
N ILE A 205 -17.98 -29.91 2.32
CA ILE A 205 -18.17 -28.84 3.30
C ILE A 205 -19.23 -27.87 2.79
N ASP A 206 -20.24 -27.58 3.63
CA ASP A 206 -21.21 -26.54 3.34
C ASP A 206 -20.56 -25.16 3.49
N MET A 207 -20.73 -24.33 2.45
CA MET A 207 -20.10 -23.01 2.33
C MET A 207 -21.12 -21.88 2.47
N ASN A 208 -22.37 -22.19 2.83
CA ASN A 208 -23.49 -21.24 2.97
C ASN A 208 -23.72 -20.78 4.41
#